data_AF-A0A7C7A4X3-F1
#
_entry.id   AF-A0A7C7A4X3-F1
#
_cell.length_a   1.000
_cell.length_b   1.000
_cell.length_c   1.000
_cell.angle_alpha   90.00
_cell.angle_beta   90.00
_cell.angle_gamma   90.00
#
_symmetry.space_group_name_H-M   'P 1'
#
loop_
_entity.id
_entity.type
_entity.pdbx_description
1 polymer ?
#
loop_
_entity_poly.entity_id
_entity_poly.type
_entity_poly.pdbx_seq_one_letter_code
_entity_poly.pdbx_strand_id
1 'polypeptide(L)'
;DIKRKMEDFLARRKDKQPLNLPSAGSAFKRPPDNFAGALIEKAGLKGYRMGGAMISDKHAGFIVNVDNATFKDVINLINYIKKQVKAKFDVNLESEIKIIGD
;
A
#
# COMPACT_ATOMS: atom_id res chain seq x y z
N ASP A 1 -11.73 -16.01 26.74
CA ASP A 1 -12.16 -14.98 25.77
C ASP A 1 -11.06 -14.19 25.05
N ILE A 2 -10.01 -13.73 25.73
CA ILE A 2 -8.95 -12.90 25.10
C ILE A 2 -8.24 -13.65 23.96
N LYS A 3 -7.79 -14.89 24.19
CA LYS A 3 -7.08 -15.71 23.20
C LYS A 3 -7.86 -15.86 21.88
N ARG A 4 -9.16 -16.17 21.97
CA ARG A 4 -10.05 -16.30 20.80
C ARG A 4 -10.13 -14.99 19.99
N LYS A 5 -10.21 -13.83 20.66
CA LYS A 5 -10.21 -12.52 19.97
C LYS A 5 -8.88 -12.25 19.27
N MET A 6 -7.75 -12.61 19.89
CA MET A 6 -6.43 -12.47 19.28
C MET A 6 -6.31 -13.35 18.03
N GLU A 7 -6.75 -14.60 18.10
CA GLU A 7 -6.74 -15.54 16.97
C GLU A 7 -7.60 -15.03 15.80
N ASP A 8 -8.81 -14.53 16.09
CA ASP A 8 -9.69 -13.91 15.08
C ASP A 8 -9.04 -12.69 14.42
N PHE A 9 -8.44 -11.77 15.18
CA PHE A 9 -7.76 -10.61 14.61
C PHE A 9 -6.53 -10.98 13.78
N LEU A 10 -5.75 -11.96 14.21
CA LEU A 10 -4.62 -12.47 13.43
C LEU A 10 -5.07 -13.14 12.13
N ALA A 11 -6.15 -13.92 12.16
CA ALA A 11 -6.71 -14.55 10.98
C ALA A 11 -7.19 -13.50 9.96
N ARG A 12 -7.95 -12.49 10.41
CA ARG A 12 -8.41 -11.38 9.55
C ARG A 12 -7.24 -10.58 8.96
N ARG A 13 -6.18 -10.36 9.75
CA ARG A 13 -4.98 -9.64 9.27
C ARG A 13 -4.25 -10.47 8.22
N LYS A 14 -4.08 -11.78 8.46
CA LYS A 14 -3.49 -12.72 7.49
C LYS A 14 -4.30 -12.80 6.21
N ASP A 15 -5.61 -12.76 6.28
CA ASP A 15 -6.50 -12.79 5.11
C ASP A 15 -6.40 -11.51 4.27
N LYS A 16 -6.31 -10.34 4.92
CA LYS A 16 -6.40 -9.04 4.23
C LYS A 16 -5.07 -8.40 3.86
N GLN A 17 -3.96 -8.80 4.48
CA GLN A 17 -2.66 -8.13 4.31
C GLN A 17 -1.60 -9.06 3.68
N PRO A 18 -0.65 -8.52 2.91
CA PRO A 18 0.45 -9.28 2.30
C PRO A 18 1.57 -9.56 3.31
N LEU A 19 1.27 -10.29 4.38
CA LEU A 19 2.21 -10.57 5.47
C LEU A 19 3.38 -11.48 5.06
N ASN A 20 3.28 -12.14 3.90
CA ASN A 20 4.32 -13.01 3.34
C ASN A 20 5.38 -12.24 2.53
N LEU A 21 5.20 -10.94 2.29
CA LEU A 21 6.13 -10.11 1.53
C LEU A 21 6.64 -8.94 2.40
N PRO A 22 7.91 -8.54 2.26
CA PRO A 22 8.43 -7.37 2.95
C PRO A 22 7.66 -6.11 2.52
N SER A 23 7.23 -5.30 3.49
CA SER A 23 6.52 -4.04 3.25
C SER A 23 6.63 -3.13 4.48
N ALA A 24 6.32 -1.84 4.30
CA ALA A 24 6.31 -0.85 5.37
C ALA A 24 4.89 -0.57 5.92
N GLY A 25 3.94 -1.50 5.70
CA GLY A 25 2.54 -1.31 6.07
C GLY A 25 1.74 -0.53 5.02
N SER A 26 0.69 0.17 5.48
CA SER A 26 -0.10 1.06 4.63
C SER A 26 0.77 2.22 4.13
N ALA A 27 0.81 2.41 2.81
CA ALA A 27 1.66 3.44 2.21
C ALA A 27 1.11 4.86 2.36
N PHE A 28 -0.22 4.99 2.48
CA PHE A 28 -0.92 6.27 2.48
C PHE A 28 -1.89 6.37 3.65
N LYS A 29 -2.00 7.59 4.18
CA LYS A 29 -3.04 7.93 5.15
C LYS A 29 -4.41 7.82 4.50
N ARG A 30 -5.43 7.68 5.33
CA ARG A 30 -6.82 7.67 4.85
C ARG A 30 -7.24 9.08 4.43
N PRO A 31 -7.58 9.31 3.14
CA PRO A 31 -8.16 10.59 2.71
C PRO A 31 -9.59 10.76 3.25
N PRO A 32 -10.10 12.00 3.38
CA PRO A 32 -11.49 12.26 3.76
C PRO A 32 -12.47 11.49 2.89
N ASP A 33 -13.48 10.89 3.53
CA ASP A 33 -14.60 10.15 2.92
C ASP A 33 -14.20 8.97 2.02
N ASN A 34 -12.93 8.59 2.01
CA ASN A 34 -12.38 7.61 1.07
C ASN A 34 -11.47 6.62 1.77
N PHE A 35 -11.11 5.55 1.06
CA PHE A 35 -10.08 4.61 1.47
C PHE A 35 -8.97 4.64 0.42
N ALA A 36 -7.72 4.87 0.85
CA ALA A 36 -6.59 4.96 -0.08
C ALA A 36 -6.46 3.70 -0.95
N GLY A 37 -6.49 2.51 -0.33
CA GLY A 37 -6.44 1.24 -1.06
C GLY A 37 -7.57 1.10 -2.11
N ALA A 38 -8.79 1.52 -1.78
CA ALA A 38 -9.91 1.46 -2.72
C ALA A 38 -9.72 2.42 -3.91
N LEU A 39 -9.18 3.63 -3.69
CA LEU A 39 -8.86 4.56 -4.77
C LEU A 39 -7.74 4.02 -5.67
N ILE A 40 -6.71 3.42 -5.08
CA ILE A 40 -5.59 2.82 -5.82
C ILE A 40 -6.06 1.62 -6.66
N GLU A 41 -6.94 0.79 -6.10
CA GLU A 41 -7.56 -0.32 -6.81
C GLU A 41 -8.47 0.16 -7.94
N LYS A 42 -9.35 1.13 -7.70
CA LYS A 42 -10.18 1.77 -8.73
C LYS A 42 -9.36 2.48 -9.80
N ALA A 43 -8.15 2.96 -9.46
CA ALA A 43 -7.21 3.49 -10.43
C ALA A 43 -6.61 2.40 -11.33
N GLY A 44 -6.85 1.11 -11.06
CA GLY A 44 -6.33 -0.01 -11.83
C GLY A 44 -4.86 -0.30 -11.55
N LEU A 45 -4.37 0.03 -10.36
CA LEU A 45 -2.94 -0.02 -10.03
C LEU A 45 -2.51 -1.27 -9.24
N LYS A 46 -3.42 -2.17 -8.87
CA LYS A 46 -3.04 -3.45 -8.24
C LYS A 46 -2.07 -4.21 -9.16
N GLY A 47 -1.00 -4.76 -8.58
CA GLY A 47 0.04 -5.48 -9.31
C GLY A 47 0.98 -4.58 -10.12
N TYR A 48 0.76 -3.27 -10.18
CA TYR A 48 1.67 -2.37 -10.87
C TYR A 48 3.03 -2.36 -10.17
N ARG A 49 4.09 -2.54 -10.96
CA ARG A 49 5.47 -2.74 -10.49
C ARG A 49 6.38 -1.68 -11.08
N MET A 50 7.35 -1.25 -10.26
CA MET A 50 8.45 -0.40 -10.68
C MET A 50 9.73 -0.90 -10.02
N GLY A 51 10.71 -1.34 -10.83
CA GLY A 51 11.91 -2.02 -10.33
C GLY A 51 11.54 -3.22 -9.45
N GLY A 52 12.01 -3.25 -8.20
CA GLY A 52 11.65 -4.30 -7.23
C GLY A 52 10.38 -4.06 -6.41
N ALA A 53 9.80 -2.85 -6.48
CA ALA A 53 8.63 -2.47 -5.69
C ALA A 53 7.33 -2.71 -6.47
N MET A 54 6.29 -3.20 -5.80
CA MET A 54 5.00 -3.49 -6.43
C MET A 54 3.84 -3.10 -5.51
N ILE A 55 2.73 -2.66 -6.10
CA ILE A 55 1.46 -2.52 -5.37
C ILE A 55 0.87 -3.91 -5.16
N SER A 56 0.67 -4.31 -3.92
CA SER A 56 0.23 -5.66 -3.59
C SER A 56 -1.11 -6.02 -4.26
N ASP A 57 -1.16 -7.16 -4.94
CA ASP A 57 -2.40 -7.72 -5.51
C ASP A 57 -3.46 -7.99 -4.43
N LYS A 58 -2.98 -8.37 -3.25
CA LYS A 58 -3.82 -8.67 -2.09
C LYS A 58 -4.42 -7.42 -1.48
N HIS A 59 -3.64 -6.35 -1.35
CA HIS A 59 -4.11 -5.11 -0.74
C HIS A 59 -3.46 -3.88 -1.38
N ALA A 60 -4.21 -3.13 -2.18
CA ALA A 60 -3.71 -2.01 -2.98
C ALA A 60 -3.10 -0.85 -2.16
N GLY A 61 -3.42 -0.75 -0.87
CA GLY A 61 -2.77 0.20 0.05
C GLY A 61 -1.34 -0.16 0.46
N PHE A 62 -0.82 -1.33 0.08
CA PHE A 62 0.51 -1.80 0.46
C PHE A 62 1.45 -1.80 -0.74
N ILE A 63 2.65 -1.27 -0.52
CA ILE A 63 3.78 -1.45 -1.43
C ILE A 63 4.64 -2.58 -0.86
N VAL A 64 4.83 -3.62 -1.67
CA VAL A 64 5.60 -4.81 -1.31
C VAL A 64 6.89 -4.86 -2.10
N ASN A 65 7.95 -5.34 -1.46
CA ASN A 65 9.18 -5.71 -2.12
C ASN A 65 9.02 -7.12 -2.68
N VAL A 66 9.02 -7.25 -4.01
CA VAL A 66 8.93 -8.55 -4.69
C VAL A 66 10.26 -9.01 -5.27
N ASP A 67 11.24 -8.11 -5.38
CA ASP A 67 12.52 -8.37 -6.05
C ASP A 67 13.56 -7.28 -5.72
N ASN A 68 14.14 -7.33 -4.54
CA ASN A 68 15.23 -6.43 -4.10
C ASN A 68 14.94 -4.93 -4.33
N ALA A 69 13.71 -4.49 -4.03
CA ALA A 69 13.26 -3.12 -4.20
C ALA A 69 14.24 -2.09 -3.61
N THR A 70 14.64 -1.13 -4.42
CA THR A 70 15.48 -0.02 -3.99
C THR A 70 14.63 1.10 -3.38
N PHE A 71 15.29 2.02 -2.67
CA PHE A 71 14.67 3.26 -2.21
C PHE A 71 13.98 4.02 -3.36
N LYS A 72 14.68 4.15 -4.50
CA LYS A 72 14.18 4.86 -5.69
C LYS A 72 12.93 4.20 -6.27
N ASP A 73 12.87 2.87 -6.28
CA ASP A 73 11.70 2.12 -6.75
C ASP A 73 10.46 2.47 -5.92
N VAL A 74 10.60 2.42 -4.60
CA VAL A 74 9.49 2.70 -3.67
C VAL A 74 9.04 4.15 -3.78
N ILE A 75 9.96 5.12 -3.78
CA ILE A 75 9.63 6.54 -3.88
C ILE A 75 8.96 6.87 -5.20
N ASN A 76 9.49 6.36 -6.32
CA ASN A 76 8.89 6.61 -7.62
C ASN A 76 7.50 5.98 -7.73
N LEU A 77 7.31 4.78 -7.16
CA LEU A 77 6.01 4.13 -7.12
C LEU A 77 5.00 4.91 -6.27
N ILE A 78 5.41 5.42 -5.10
CA ILE A 78 4.57 6.30 -4.26
C ILE A 78 4.14 7.54 -5.05
N ASN A 79 5.08 8.22 -5.70
CA ASN A 79 4.80 9.43 -6.47
C ASN A 79 3.88 9.15 -7.67
N TYR A 80 4.10 8.01 -8.35
CA TYR A 80 3.25 7.56 -9.43
C TYR A 80 1.81 7.32 -8.96
N ILE A 81 1.63 6.62 -7.83
CA ILE A 81 0.30 6.37 -7.24
C ILE A 81 -0.41 7.69 -6.94
N LYS A 82 0.27 8.64 -6.26
CA LYS A 82 -0.29 9.97 -5.95
C LYS A 82 -0.77 10.68 -7.21
N LYS A 83 0.06 10.69 -8.26
CA LYS A 83 -0.27 11.31 -9.55
C LYS A 83 -1.50 10.68 -10.19
N GLN A 84 -1.58 9.35 -10.23
CA GLN A 84 -2.69 8.62 -10.85
C GLN A 84 -4.01 8.83 -10.08
N VAL A 85 -3.97 8.77 -8.76
CA VAL A 85 -5.17 8.97 -7.92
C VAL A 85 -5.65 10.41 -8.01
N LYS A 86 -4.74 11.40 -7.99
CA LYS A 86 -5.10 12.80 -8.20
C LYS A 86 -5.71 13.03 -9.58
N ALA A 87 -5.12 12.47 -10.64
CA ALA A 87 -5.64 12.63 -11.99
C ALA A 87 -7.03 12.00 -12.21
N LYS A 88 -7.31 10.85 -11.57
CA LYS A 88 -8.59 10.13 -11.78
C LYS A 88 -9.72 10.55 -10.85
N PHE A 89 -9.40 10.98 -9.63
CA PHE A 89 -10.40 11.21 -8.59
C PHE A 89 -10.31 12.59 -7.94
N ASP A 90 -9.37 13.43 -8.38
CA ASP A 90 -9.05 14.73 -7.79
C ASP A 90 -8.62 14.68 -6.30
N VAL A 91 -8.33 13.48 -5.77
CA VAL A 91 -7.91 13.26 -4.37
C VAL A 91 -6.39 13.30 -4.24
N ASN A 92 -5.89 14.10 -3.29
CA ASN A 92 -4.48 14.11 -2.91
C ASN A 92 -4.21 13.05 -1.83
N LEU A 93 -3.39 12.03 -2.15
CA LEU A 93 -2.95 11.05 -1.16
C LEU A 93 -1.71 11.55 -0.41
N GLU A 94 -1.75 11.49 0.92
CA GLU A 94 -0.60 11.75 1.78
C GLU A 94 0.09 10.44 2.16
N SER A 95 1.42 10.40 2.10
CA SER A 95 2.19 9.23 2.53
C SER A 95 2.09 9.05 4.05
N GLU A 96 1.89 7.82 4.50
CA GLU A 96 1.96 7.47 5.93
C GLU A 96 3.37 6.96 6.31
N ILE A 97 4.07 6.36 5.35
CA ILE A 97 5.46 5.93 5.51
C ILE A 97 6.35 7.16 5.70
N LYS A 98 7.14 7.15 6.76
CA LYS A 98 8.21 8.12 6.99
C LYS A 98 9.43 7.74 6.16
N ILE A 99 9.90 8.70 5.36
CA ILE A 99 11.07 8.56 4.50
C ILE A 99 12.25 9.23 5.23
N ILE A 100 13.36 8.50 5.37
CA ILE A 100 14.58 8.96 6.05
C ILE A 100 15.76 8.61 5.14
N GLY A 101 16.68 9.57 4.97
CA GLY A 101 17.81 9.46 4.04
C GLY A 101 17.54 10.11 2.69
N ASP A 102 18.62 10.32 1.93
CA ASP A 102 18.66 10.96 0.61
C ASP A 102 19.08 9.97 -0.48
#